data_AF-A0R7W9-F1
#
_entry.id   AF-A0R7W9-F1
#
_cell.length_a   1.000
_cell.length_b   1.000
_cell.length_c   1.000
_cell.angle_alpha   90.00
_cell.angle_beta   90.00
_cell.angle_gamma   90.00
#
_symmetry.space_group_name_H-M   'P 1'
#
loop_
_entity.id
_entity.type
_entity.pdbx_description
1 polymer ?
#
loop_
_entity_poly.entity_id
_entity_poly.type
_entity_poly.pdbx_seq_one_letter_code
_entity_poly.pdbx_strand_id
1 'polypeptide(L)'
;MTKSLANVIPYPAAAPSTLTSLAADLTEVKQQVNLIQKIMKEVMQAGEHYGTIPGCGDKKVLLKPGAEKLMLTFRLSNDLEVSIDEMPNFHREYRVKVTIYSPTGQRLGTGVGSCSTMEAKYRYRSEGKNTGRMVPREYWNLRSSNPQKAQELLGGKGFTAKKVIDSYYIFQNGERVENENIADCYNTCLKMAKKRGLVDAILTSTAASDIFTQDLDEDYENDLNPNPAPNPVEEQGENQQPASSRPTTRTPNNSTAEATPAPGSNDSRANNASSGSPSSRDDILGYLSGKKIKHEVKDDGKIYAFPEFSDASARAWLKDQKFKWDSKLKAWIV
;
A
#
# COMPACT_ATOMS: atom_id res chain seq x y z
N MET A 1 32.48 -15.46 -68.45
CA MET A 1 31.05 -15.59 -68.09
C MET A 1 30.94 -16.51 -66.89
N THR A 2 30.82 -15.95 -65.68
CA THR A 2 30.63 -16.70 -64.43
C THR A 2 29.13 -16.71 -64.10
N LYS A 3 28.50 -17.89 -64.06
CA LYS A 3 27.09 -18.01 -63.66
C LYS A 3 26.96 -17.81 -62.16
N SER A 4 26.16 -16.83 -61.76
CA SER A 4 25.75 -16.64 -60.36
C SER A 4 24.89 -17.84 -59.92
N LEU A 5 25.29 -18.51 -58.84
CA LEU A 5 24.44 -19.52 -58.19
C LEU A 5 23.36 -18.78 -57.40
N ALA A 6 22.09 -19.06 -57.73
CA ALA A 6 20.97 -18.49 -57.01
C ALA A 6 20.93 -19.04 -55.57
N ASN A 7 20.98 -18.14 -54.59
CA ASN A 7 20.92 -18.50 -53.18
C ASN A 7 19.46 -18.88 -52.85
N VAL A 8 19.12 -20.16 -52.91
CA VAL A 8 17.78 -20.66 -52.58
C VAL A 8 17.62 -20.61 -51.07
N ILE A 9 16.91 -19.57 -50.58
CA ILE A 9 16.52 -19.47 -49.17
C ILE A 9 15.48 -20.58 -48.93
N PRO A 10 15.72 -21.55 -48.03
CA PRO A 10 14.74 -22.58 -47.73
C PRO A 10 13.51 -21.95 -47.06
N TYR A 11 12.33 -22.23 -47.62
CA TYR A 11 11.07 -21.81 -47.00
C TYR A 11 10.90 -22.55 -45.66
N PRO A 12 10.68 -21.87 -44.53
CA PRO A 12 10.55 -22.54 -43.25
C PRO A 12 9.30 -23.42 -43.24
N ALA A 13 9.48 -24.73 -43.07
CA ALA A 13 8.41 -25.74 -43.09
C ALA A 13 7.55 -25.75 -41.80
N ALA A 14 7.41 -24.61 -41.14
CA ALA A 14 6.52 -24.45 -40.00
C ALA A 14 5.08 -24.30 -40.51
N ALA A 15 4.17 -25.15 -40.04
CA ALA A 15 2.74 -25.00 -40.33
C ALA A 15 2.25 -23.63 -39.81
N PRO A 16 1.32 -22.96 -40.52
CA PRO A 16 0.82 -21.66 -40.10
C PRO A 16 0.08 -21.79 -38.75
N SER A 17 0.69 -21.29 -37.69
CA SER A 17 0.07 -21.20 -36.36
C SER A 17 -1.12 -20.25 -36.44
N THR A 18 -2.33 -20.78 -36.26
CA THR A 18 -3.54 -19.97 -36.16
C THR A 18 -3.64 -19.35 -34.78
N LEU A 19 -4.28 -18.18 -34.65
CA LEU A 19 -4.51 -17.55 -33.33
C LEU A 19 -5.22 -18.52 -32.36
N THR A 20 -6.17 -19.30 -32.86
CA THR A 20 -6.91 -20.32 -32.09
C THR A 20 -6.00 -21.45 -31.59
N SER A 21 -4.98 -21.86 -32.36
CA SER A 21 -4.02 -22.89 -31.94
C SER A 21 -3.04 -22.45 -30.83
N LEU A 22 -3.03 -21.16 -30.50
CA LEU A 22 -2.24 -20.56 -29.42
C LEU A 22 -3.13 -19.96 -28.31
N ALA A 23 -4.45 -20.17 -28.38
CA ALA A 23 -5.38 -19.67 -27.38
C ALA A 23 -5.30 -20.51 -26.09
N ALA A 24 -5.44 -19.83 -24.94
CA ALA A 24 -5.58 -20.50 -23.65
C ALA A 24 -6.86 -21.35 -23.60
N ASP A 25 -6.84 -22.45 -22.85
CA ASP A 25 -8.03 -23.30 -22.71
C ASP A 25 -9.13 -22.59 -21.91
N LEU A 26 -10.39 -22.86 -22.25
CA LEU A 26 -11.54 -22.26 -21.58
C LEU A 26 -11.59 -22.61 -20.08
N THR A 27 -11.05 -23.77 -19.68
CA THR A 27 -10.97 -24.18 -18.28
C THR A 27 -9.95 -23.35 -17.53
N GLU A 28 -8.78 -23.08 -18.13
CA GLU A 28 -7.71 -22.27 -17.56
C GLU A 28 -8.16 -20.81 -17.35
N VAL A 29 -8.77 -20.21 -18.37
CA VAL A 29 -9.33 -18.84 -18.30
C VAL A 29 -10.38 -18.74 -17.18
N LYS A 30 -11.27 -19.73 -17.07
CA LYS A 30 -12.26 -19.79 -15.98
C LYS A 30 -11.60 -19.95 -14.60
N GLN A 31 -10.56 -20.77 -14.49
CA GLN A 31 -9.82 -20.96 -13.23
C GLN A 31 -9.14 -19.66 -12.77
N GLN A 32 -8.54 -18.90 -13.69
CA GLN A 32 -7.91 -17.61 -13.39
C GLN A 32 -8.94 -16.59 -12.86
N VAL A 33 -10.06 -16.39 -13.57
CA VAL A 33 -11.12 -15.45 -13.14
C VAL A 33 -11.69 -15.87 -11.77
N ASN A 34 -12.00 -17.16 -11.58
CA ASN A 34 -12.50 -17.67 -10.31
C ASN A 34 -11.49 -17.48 -9.16
N LEU A 35 -10.19 -17.62 -9.42
CA LEU A 35 -9.14 -17.39 -8.42
C LEU A 35 -9.09 -15.91 -7.99
N ILE A 36 -9.17 -14.98 -8.94
CA ILE A 36 -9.17 -13.54 -8.65
C ILE A 36 -10.41 -13.17 -7.81
N GLN A 37 -11.60 -13.64 -8.20
CA GLN A 37 -12.83 -13.42 -7.43
C GLN A 37 -12.76 -14.03 -6.02
N LYS A 38 -12.19 -15.23 -5.88
CA LYS A 38 -12.00 -15.88 -4.58
C LYS A 38 -11.07 -15.10 -3.68
N ILE A 39 -9.94 -14.60 -4.21
CA ILE A 39 -8.97 -13.81 -3.44
C ILE A 39 -9.52 -12.43 -3.08
N MET A 40 -10.27 -11.81 -3.98
CA MET A 40 -11.02 -10.59 -3.68
C MET A 40 -11.99 -10.79 -2.50
N LYS A 41 -12.64 -11.95 -2.40
CA LYS A 41 -13.61 -12.28 -1.35
C LYS A 41 -12.98 -12.74 -0.03
N GLU A 42 -11.90 -13.53 -0.08
CA GLU A 42 -11.33 -14.22 1.08
C GLU A 42 -10.08 -13.55 1.67
N VAL A 43 -9.40 -12.68 0.91
CA VAL A 43 -8.08 -12.12 1.28
C VAL A 43 -8.03 -10.59 1.20
N MET A 44 -8.73 -9.98 0.24
CA MET A 44 -8.73 -8.53 0.07
C MET A 44 -9.76 -7.84 0.98
N GLN A 45 -9.39 -6.67 1.50
CA GLN A 45 -10.24 -5.82 2.34
C GLN A 45 -10.75 -4.61 1.54
N ALA A 46 -12.07 -4.37 1.58
CA ALA A 46 -12.66 -3.15 1.00
C ALA A 46 -12.13 -1.90 1.72
N GLY A 47 -11.81 -0.85 0.95
CA GLY A 47 -11.20 0.39 1.45
C GLY A 47 -9.67 0.36 1.57
N GLU A 48 -9.03 -0.80 1.50
CA GLU A 48 -7.56 -0.94 1.56
C GLU A 48 -7.00 -1.57 0.27
N HIS A 49 -7.63 -2.66 -0.19
CA HIS A 49 -7.18 -3.41 -1.37
C HIS A 49 -7.99 -3.06 -2.61
N TYR A 50 -9.27 -2.71 -2.45
CA TYR A 50 -10.13 -2.20 -3.51
C TYR A 50 -11.14 -1.19 -2.97
N GLY A 51 -11.48 -0.20 -3.78
CA GLY A 51 -12.43 0.87 -3.46
C GLY A 51 -13.73 0.82 -4.27
N THR A 52 -14.59 1.81 -4.04
CA THR A 52 -15.78 2.13 -4.84
C THR A 52 -15.86 3.63 -5.02
N ILE A 53 -16.16 4.10 -6.23
CA ILE A 53 -16.35 5.53 -6.50
C ILE A 53 -17.81 5.89 -6.24
N PRO A 54 -18.13 6.86 -5.35
CA PRO A 54 -19.48 7.38 -5.21
C PRO A 54 -20.01 7.89 -6.56
N GLY A 55 -21.13 7.32 -7.02
CA GLY A 55 -21.80 7.72 -8.27
C GLY A 55 -21.27 7.07 -9.56
N CYS A 56 -20.24 6.22 -9.52
CA CYS A 56 -19.67 5.57 -10.71
C CYS A 56 -20.02 4.07 -10.85
N GLY A 57 -21.16 3.66 -10.27
CA GLY A 57 -21.69 2.30 -10.34
C GLY A 57 -21.04 1.29 -9.39
N ASP A 58 -21.35 0.01 -9.56
CA ASP A 58 -20.96 -1.05 -8.62
C ASP A 58 -19.52 -1.54 -8.78
N LYS A 59 -18.88 -1.22 -9.91
CA LYS A 59 -17.58 -1.76 -10.30
C LYS A 59 -16.50 -1.28 -9.34
N LYS A 60 -15.70 -2.22 -8.83
CA LYS A 60 -14.67 -1.94 -7.83
C LYS A 60 -13.45 -1.34 -8.49
N VAL A 61 -12.66 -0.61 -7.73
CA VAL A 61 -11.41 -0.01 -8.21
C VAL A 61 -10.25 -0.68 -7.52
N LEU A 62 -9.25 -1.13 -8.27
CA LEU A 62 -8.10 -1.83 -7.68
C LEU A 62 -7.14 -0.82 -7.06
N LEU A 63 -6.93 -0.92 -5.74
CA LEU A 63 -5.94 -0.09 -5.04
C LEU A 63 -4.57 -0.77 -5.07
N LYS A 64 -3.50 -0.02 -4.76
CA LYS A 64 -2.13 -0.53 -4.79
C LYS A 64 -1.92 -1.81 -3.97
N PRO A 65 -2.43 -1.95 -2.73
CA PRO A 65 -2.30 -3.19 -1.97
C PRO A 65 -3.01 -4.37 -2.64
N GLY A 66 -4.14 -4.13 -3.33
CA GLY A 66 -4.82 -5.13 -4.13
C GLY A 66 -4.00 -5.60 -5.32
N ALA A 67 -3.39 -4.68 -6.07
CA ALA A 67 -2.48 -5.02 -7.17
C ALA A 67 -1.27 -5.85 -6.67
N GLU A 68 -0.69 -5.50 -5.53
CA GLU A 68 0.41 -6.25 -4.89
C GLU A 68 -0.05 -7.65 -4.41
N LYS A 69 -1.29 -7.81 -3.95
CA LYS A 69 -1.87 -9.15 -3.68
C LYS A 69 -2.03 -10.01 -4.94
N LEU A 70 -2.47 -9.43 -6.06
CA LEU A 70 -2.56 -10.16 -7.33
C LEU A 70 -1.17 -10.54 -7.87
N MET A 71 -0.18 -9.66 -7.75
CA MET A 71 1.22 -10.03 -8.05
C MET A 71 1.68 -11.23 -7.23
N LEU A 72 1.47 -11.19 -5.91
CA LEU A 72 1.86 -12.28 -5.01
C LEU A 72 1.14 -13.60 -5.37
N THR A 73 -0.14 -13.52 -5.71
CA THR A 73 -0.97 -14.66 -6.12
C THR A 73 -0.38 -15.40 -7.31
N PHE A 74 -0.12 -14.66 -8.39
CA PHE A 74 0.39 -15.22 -9.65
C PHE A 74 1.93 -15.28 -9.69
N ARG A 75 2.60 -14.95 -8.56
CA ARG A 75 4.06 -14.89 -8.39
C ARG A 75 4.76 -14.02 -9.45
N LEU A 76 4.10 -12.94 -9.84
CA LEU A 76 4.56 -12.03 -10.88
C LEU A 76 5.72 -11.18 -10.39
N SER A 77 6.67 -10.92 -11.26
CA SER A 77 7.70 -9.89 -11.07
C SER A 77 7.42 -8.71 -11.99
N ASN A 78 7.98 -7.55 -11.66
CA ASN A 78 7.86 -6.36 -12.47
C ASN A 78 9.19 -5.63 -12.65
N ASP A 79 9.33 -4.98 -13.80
CA ASP A 79 10.40 -4.05 -14.12
C ASP A 79 9.81 -2.66 -14.41
N LEU A 80 10.58 -1.60 -14.17
CA LEU A 80 10.11 -0.22 -14.23
C LEU A 80 11.04 0.67 -15.05
N GLU A 81 10.50 1.21 -16.13
CA GLU A 81 11.12 2.25 -16.94
C GLU A 81 10.54 3.61 -16.52
N VAL A 82 11.38 4.55 -16.11
CA VAL A 82 10.98 5.86 -15.59
C VAL A 82 11.58 6.96 -16.46
N SER A 83 10.73 7.76 -17.10
CA SER A 83 11.10 9.05 -17.71
C SER A 83 10.77 10.19 -16.76
N ILE A 84 11.63 11.21 -16.77
CA ILE A 84 11.42 12.47 -16.07
C ILE A 84 11.55 13.57 -17.11
N ASP A 85 10.45 14.24 -17.40
CA ASP A 85 10.42 15.34 -18.34
C ASP A 85 10.47 16.65 -17.53
N GLU A 86 11.56 17.40 -17.65
CA GLU A 86 11.71 18.71 -16.97
C GLU A 86 10.90 19.80 -17.67
N MET A 87 10.33 20.70 -16.88
CA MET A 87 9.36 21.70 -17.30
C MET A 87 9.73 23.08 -16.70
N PRO A 88 9.13 24.20 -17.18
CA PRO A 88 9.37 25.52 -16.62
C PRO A 88 9.09 25.61 -15.11
N ASN A 89 9.69 26.60 -14.44
CA ASN A 89 9.53 26.85 -12.99
C ASN A 89 9.85 25.64 -12.11
N PHE A 90 10.85 24.83 -12.50
CA PHE A 90 11.25 23.58 -11.83
C PHE A 90 10.13 22.52 -11.75
N HIS A 91 9.08 22.63 -12.57
CA HIS A 91 8.12 21.55 -12.69
C HIS A 91 8.77 20.32 -13.36
N ARG A 92 8.25 19.15 -13.01
CA ARG A 92 8.56 17.85 -13.63
C ARG A 92 7.28 17.05 -13.89
N GLU A 93 7.26 16.33 -15.00
CA GLU A 93 6.35 15.22 -15.28
C GLU A 93 7.11 13.90 -15.12
N TYR A 94 6.52 12.97 -14.36
CA TYR A 94 7.02 11.61 -14.21
C TYR A 94 6.17 10.68 -15.07
N ARG A 95 6.80 9.91 -15.95
CA ARG A 95 6.14 8.85 -16.74
C ARG A 95 6.77 7.52 -16.39
N VAL A 96 5.97 6.59 -15.88
CA VAL A 96 6.42 5.28 -15.42
C VAL A 96 5.71 4.21 -16.24
N LYS A 97 6.51 3.37 -16.89
CA LYS A 97 6.06 2.19 -17.65
C LYS A 97 6.47 0.96 -16.85
N VAL A 98 5.48 0.17 -16.42
CA VAL A 98 5.68 -1.03 -15.62
C VAL A 98 5.46 -2.25 -16.50
N THR A 99 6.46 -3.12 -16.63
CA THR A 99 6.36 -4.37 -17.39
C THR A 99 6.29 -5.55 -16.46
N ILE A 100 5.33 -6.45 -16.68
CA ILE A 100 5.07 -7.62 -15.83
C ILE A 100 5.62 -8.87 -16.49
N TYR A 101 6.25 -9.73 -15.69
CA TYR A 101 6.77 -11.02 -16.11
C TYR A 101 6.18 -12.16 -15.27
N SER A 102 6.00 -13.32 -15.91
CA SER A 102 5.67 -14.57 -15.25
C SER A 102 6.83 -15.08 -14.38
N PRO A 103 6.60 -16.08 -13.51
CA PRO A 103 7.67 -16.79 -12.81
C PRO A 103 8.72 -17.45 -13.73
N THR A 104 8.37 -17.68 -15.00
CA THR A 104 9.24 -18.24 -16.04
C THR A 104 9.99 -17.19 -16.85
N GLY A 105 9.81 -15.90 -16.55
CA GLY A 105 10.45 -14.77 -17.25
C GLY A 105 9.75 -14.34 -18.55
N GLN A 106 8.59 -14.92 -18.88
CA GLN A 106 7.79 -14.46 -20.03
C GLN A 106 7.14 -13.12 -19.70
N ARG A 107 7.32 -12.12 -20.57
CA ARG A 107 6.58 -10.85 -20.49
C ARG A 107 5.09 -11.11 -20.71
N LEU A 108 4.26 -10.74 -19.73
CA LEU A 108 2.80 -10.90 -19.77
C LEU A 108 2.10 -9.64 -20.27
N GLY A 109 2.59 -8.46 -19.88
CA GLY A 109 1.96 -7.20 -20.22
C GLY A 109 2.77 -6.00 -19.76
N THR A 110 2.25 -4.82 -20.07
CA THR A 110 2.82 -3.53 -19.67
C THR A 110 1.66 -2.60 -19.33
N GLY A 111 1.83 -1.81 -18.28
CA GLY A 111 0.96 -0.68 -17.97
C GLY A 111 1.75 0.62 -17.82
N VAL A 112 1.03 1.73 -17.83
CA VAL A 112 1.58 3.09 -17.83
C VAL A 112 0.92 3.95 -16.77
N GLY A 113 1.71 4.83 -16.16
CA GLY A 113 1.21 5.84 -15.24
C GLY A 113 2.03 7.10 -15.35
N SER A 114 1.38 8.24 -15.44
CA SER A 114 2.02 9.55 -15.34
C SER A 114 1.57 10.28 -14.08
N CYS A 115 2.38 11.22 -13.62
CA CYS A 115 1.99 12.21 -12.62
C CYS A 115 2.85 13.45 -12.78
N SER A 116 2.24 14.63 -12.79
CA SER A 116 2.95 15.90 -12.98
C SER A 116 2.82 16.80 -11.77
N THR A 117 3.92 17.43 -11.40
CA THR A 117 3.92 18.55 -10.45
C THR A 117 3.06 19.74 -10.92
N MET A 118 2.67 19.80 -12.21
CA MET A 118 1.68 20.77 -12.70
C MET A 118 0.23 20.42 -12.35
N GLU A 119 -0.07 19.21 -11.84
CA GLU A 119 -1.40 18.86 -11.31
C GLU A 119 -1.77 19.85 -10.19
N ALA A 120 -3.02 20.31 -10.16
CA ALA A 120 -3.42 21.47 -9.37
C ALA A 120 -3.19 21.32 -7.85
N LYS A 121 -3.16 20.08 -7.35
CA LYS A 121 -2.87 19.71 -5.95
C LYS A 121 -1.40 19.80 -5.54
N TYR A 122 -0.47 19.75 -6.50
CA TYR A 122 0.98 19.92 -6.26
C TYR A 122 1.46 21.32 -6.68
N ARG A 123 0.90 21.85 -7.77
CA ARG A 123 1.27 23.14 -8.35
C ARG A 123 0.91 24.33 -7.48
N TYR A 124 -0.24 24.29 -6.80
CA TYR A 124 -0.76 25.45 -6.09
C TYR A 124 -0.86 25.18 -4.58
N ARG A 125 -0.39 26.15 -3.80
CA ARG A 125 -0.66 26.24 -2.37
C ARG A 125 -1.54 27.45 -2.07
N SER A 126 -2.34 27.40 -1.01
CA SER A 126 -3.11 28.55 -0.52
C SER A 126 -2.77 28.78 0.95
N GLU A 127 -2.11 29.90 1.24
CA GLU A 127 -1.84 30.29 2.61
C GLU A 127 -3.08 30.96 3.21
N GLY A 128 -3.85 30.18 3.96
CA GLY A 128 -5.02 30.70 4.66
C GLY A 128 -4.63 31.67 5.79
N LYS A 129 -5.35 32.79 5.91
CA LYS A 129 -5.22 33.72 7.03
C LYS A 129 -6.09 33.25 8.19
N ASN A 130 -5.51 33.03 9.37
CA ASN A 130 -6.28 32.74 10.58
C ASN A 130 -7.18 33.95 10.92
N THR A 131 -8.49 33.73 11.08
CA THR A 131 -9.46 34.77 11.44
C THR A 131 -9.48 35.09 12.94
N GLY A 132 -8.78 34.30 13.75
CA GLY A 132 -8.82 34.35 15.22
C GLY A 132 -10.07 33.71 15.84
N ARG A 133 -11.07 33.34 15.04
CA ARG A 133 -12.31 32.71 15.51
C ARG A 133 -12.11 31.21 15.66
N MET A 134 -12.47 30.66 16.82
CA MET A 134 -12.53 29.21 17.03
C MET A 134 -13.67 28.60 16.21
N VAL A 135 -13.49 27.36 15.74
CA VAL A 135 -14.53 26.61 15.01
C VAL A 135 -15.66 26.22 15.97
N PRO A 136 -16.93 26.63 15.71
CA PRO A 136 -18.06 26.30 16.59
C PRO A 136 -18.26 24.79 16.77
N ARG A 137 -18.70 24.35 17.94
CA ARG A 137 -18.94 22.91 18.18
C ARG A 137 -20.01 22.32 17.24
N GLU A 138 -21.00 23.13 16.85
CA GLU A 138 -22.07 22.75 15.93
C GLU A 138 -21.55 22.35 14.52
N TYR A 139 -20.44 22.93 14.06
CA TYR A 139 -19.81 22.57 12.78
C TYR A 139 -19.49 21.08 12.71
N TRP A 140 -18.94 20.51 13.78
CA TRP A 140 -18.54 19.09 13.81
C TRP A 140 -19.72 18.13 13.72
N ASN A 141 -20.89 18.54 14.22
CA ASN A 141 -22.13 17.77 14.15
C ASN A 141 -22.79 17.88 12.77
N LEU A 142 -22.66 19.04 12.12
CA LEU A 142 -23.31 19.33 10.84
C LEU A 142 -22.49 18.95 9.61
N ARG A 143 -21.16 18.88 9.68
CA ARG A 143 -20.29 18.67 8.50
C ARG A 143 -20.67 17.46 7.63
N SER A 144 -21.25 16.41 8.22
CA SER A 144 -21.65 15.18 7.53
C SER A 144 -23.15 15.10 7.23
N SER A 145 -23.99 15.89 7.90
CA SER A 145 -25.45 15.84 7.82
C SER A 145 -26.06 17.02 7.05
N ASN A 146 -25.44 18.20 7.13
CA ASN A 146 -25.76 19.39 6.35
C ASN A 146 -24.47 20.19 6.06
N PRO A 147 -23.72 19.83 5.00
CA PRO A 147 -22.46 20.49 4.64
C PRO A 147 -22.62 21.98 4.37
N GLN A 148 -23.75 22.42 3.82
CA GLN A 148 -23.99 23.83 3.54
C GLN A 148 -24.09 24.66 4.83
N LYS A 149 -24.92 24.24 5.79
CA LYS A 149 -25.03 24.93 7.09
C LYS A 149 -23.72 24.84 7.88
N ALA A 150 -22.98 23.74 7.77
CA ALA A 150 -21.64 23.63 8.35
C ALA A 150 -20.67 24.66 7.74
N GLN A 151 -20.69 24.86 6.42
CA GLN A 151 -19.86 25.85 5.74
C GLN A 151 -20.24 27.30 6.13
N GLU A 152 -21.54 27.58 6.30
CA GLU A 152 -22.04 28.87 6.80
C GLU A 152 -21.51 29.18 8.21
N LEU A 153 -21.41 28.17 9.10
CA LEU A 153 -20.80 28.33 10.45
C LEU A 153 -19.29 28.66 10.41
N LEU A 154 -18.59 28.38 9.31
CA LEU A 154 -17.21 28.82 9.11
C LEU A 154 -17.10 30.24 8.53
N GLY A 155 -18.20 30.86 8.09
CA GLY A 155 -18.21 32.15 7.39
C GLY A 155 -18.56 32.05 5.89
N GLY A 156 -18.95 30.87 5.39
CA GLY A 156 -19.36 30.65 4.01
C GLY A 156 -18.22 30.18 3.10
N LYS A 157 -18.38 30.34 1.78
CA LYS A 157 -17.39 29.90 0.78
C LYS A 157 -16.05 30.62 0.98
N GLY A 158 -14.95 29.88 0.90
CA GLY A 158 -13.60 30.41 1.10
C GLY A 158 -13.12 30.44 2.56
N PHE A 159 -13.82 29.78 3.49
CA PHE A 159 -13.33 29.54 4.85
C PHE A 159 -13.12 28.05 5.11
N THR A 160 -12.12 27.70 5.92
CA THR A 160 -11.79 26.31 6.30
C THR A 160 -11.45 26.19 7.78
N ALA A 161 -11.58 24.98 8.32
CA ALA A 161 -11.30 24.65 9.72
C ALA A 161 -9.92 23.99 9.86
N LYS A 162 -8.92 24.71 10.39
CA LYS A 162 -7.54 24.21 10.56
C LYS A 162 -7.17 24.10 12.05
N LYS A 163 -6.51 23.00 12.44
CA LYS A 163 -5.98 22.82 13.79
C LYS A 163 -4.75 23.70 14.01
N VAL A 164 -4.71 24.43 15.12
CA VAL A 164 -3.56 25.20 15.59
C VAL A 164 -3.29 24.77 17.03
N ILE A 165 -2.16 24.09 17.23
CA ILE A 165 -1.78 23.44 18.50
C ILE A 165 -2.89 22.47 18.94
N ASP A 166 -3.76 22.86 19.89
CA ASP A 166 -4.82 22.02 20.46
C ASP A 166 -6.24 22.39 20.02
N SER A 167 -6.44 23.55 19.37
CA SER A 167 -7.77 24.06 19.01
C SER A 167 -7.92 24.26 17.51
N TYR A 168 -9.15 24.14 17.01
CA TYR A 168 -9.48 24.44 15.62
C TYR A 168 -9.91 25.89 15.47
N TYR A 169 -9.30 26.58 14.51
CA TYR A 169 -9.62 27.95 14.15
C TYR A 169 -10.15 28.02 12.72
N ILE A 170 -10.97 29.02 12.46
CA ILE A 170 -11.46 29.37 11.14
C ILE A 170 -10.35 30.13 10.40
N PHE A 171 -9.94 29.61 9.26
CA PHE A 171 -9.01 30.25 8.34
C PHE A 171 -9.79 30.74 7.11
N GLN A 172 -9.52 31.97 6.68
CA GLN A 172 -9.93 32.45 5.37
C GLN A 172 -8.91 31.94 4.35
N ASN A 173 -9.35 31.22 3.31
CA ASN A 173 -8.49 30.71 2.26
C ASN A 173 -7.83 31.90 1.53
N GLY A 174 -6.50 31.85 1.42
CA GLY A 174 -5.75 32.79 0.59
C GLY A 174 -5.89 32.51 -0.90
N GLU A 175 -5.29 33.37 -1.72
CA GLU A 175 -5.18 33.14 -3.16
C GLU A 175 -4.36 31.86 -3.45
N ARG A 176 -4.63 31.22 -4.60
CA ARG A 176 -3.83 30.08 -5.06
C ARG A 176 -2.53 30.61 -5.67
N VAL A 177 -1.45 30.57 -4.89
CA VAL A 177 -0.10 30.89 -5.36
C VAL A 177 0.59 29.63 -5.87
N GLU A 178 1.47 29.78 -6.86
CA GLU A 178 2.32 28.68 -7.34
C GLU A 178 3.27 28.23 -6.21
N ASN A 179 3.52 26.93 -6.11
CA ASN A 179 4.29 26.35 -5.02
C ASN A 179 5.79 26.58 -5.24
N GLU A 180 6.37 27.52 -4.49
CA GLU A 180 7.80 27.87 -4.50
C GLU A 180 8.72 26.65 -4.29
N ASN A 181 8.32 25.71 -3.41
CA ASN A 181 9.08 24.50 -3.08
C ASN A 181 8.54 23.26 -3.83
N ILE A 182 8.39 23.36 -5.15
CA ILE A 182 7.82 22.27 -5.96
C ILE A 182 8.61 20.94 -5.87
N ALA A 183 9.89 21.02 -5.51
CA ALA A 183 10.76 19.87 -5.30
C ALA A 183 10.26 18.90 -4.21
N ASP A 184 9.56 19.40 -3.18
CA ASP A 184 8.99 18.58 -2.11
C ASP A 184 7.94 17.59 -2.67
N CYS A 185 7.29 17.96 -3.78
CA CYS A 185 6.29 17.13 -4.45
C CYS A 185 6.89 16.08 -5.41
N TYR A 186 8.19 16.13 -5.73
CA TYR A 186 8.82 15.22 -6.70
C TYR A 186 8.66 13.74 -6.35
N ASN A 187 8.98 13.35 -5.11
CA ASN A 187 8.87 11.96 -4.66
C ASN A 187 7.40 11.50 -4.62
N THR A 188 6.49 12.40 -4.24
CA THR A 188 5.04 12.14 -4.25
C THR A 188 4.55 11.88 -5.67
N CYS A 189 4.92 12.72 -6.64
CA CYS A 189 4.56 12.55 -8.04
C CYS A 189 5.13 11.24 -8.62
N LEU A 190 6.42 10.96 -8.38
CA LEU A 190 7.06 9.71 -8.81
C LEU A 190 6.36 8.46 -8.22
N LYS A 191 6.02 8.48 -6.93
CA LYS A 191 5.28 7.40 -6.27
C LYS A 191 3.86 7.23 -6.82
N MET A 192 3.18 8.33 -7.16
CA MET A 192 1.85 8.28 -7.78
C MET A 192 1.91 7.75 -9.22
N ALA A 193 2.87 8.19 -10.04
CA ALA A 193 3.07 7.65 -11.39
C ALA A 193 3.37 6.13 -11.34
N LYS A 194 4.24 5.70 -10.41
CA LYS A 194 4.52 4.28 -10.16
C LYS A 194 3.27 3.51 -9.69
N LYS A 195 2.44 4.11 -8.85
CA LYS A 195 1.18 3.52 -8.38
C LYS A 195 0.21 3.28 -9.54
N ARG A 196 -0.08 4.34 -10.31
CA ARG A 196 -0.96 4.31 -11.49
C ARG A 196 -0.49 3.24 -12.48
N GLY A 197 0.80 3.26 -12.85
CA GLY A 197 1.37 2.30 -13.80
C GLY A 197 1.41 0.86 -13.30
N LEU A 198 1.57 0.63 -11.99
CA LEU A 198 1.49 -0.72 -11.43
C LEU A 198 0.08 -1.29 -11.49
N VAL A 199 -0.94 -0.51 -11.11
CA VAL A 199 -2.35 -0.96 -11.14
C VAL A 199 -2.77 -1.29 -12.57
N ASP A 200 -2.49 -0.40 -13.54
CA ASP A 200 -2.75 -0.66 -14.96
C ASP A 200 -2.05 -1.92 -15.47
N ALA A 201 -0.76 -2.09 -15.15
CA ALA A 201 0.02 -3.24 -15.60
C ALA A 201 -0.53 -4.58 -15.08
N ILE A 202 -1.03 -4.61 -13.84
CA ILE A 202 -1.62 -5.80 -13.24
C ILE A 202 -2.99 -6.12 -13.81
N LEU A 203 -3.86 -5.12 -14.01
CA LEU A 203 -5.15 -5.33 -14.65
C LEU A 203 -4.98 -5.84 -16.10
N THR A 204 -4.05 -5.24 -16.84
CA THR A 204 -3.66 -5.68 -18.19
C THR A 204 -3.10 -7.11 -18.21
N SER A 205 -2.19 -7.46 -17.28
CA SER A 205 -1.51 -8.77 -17.30
C SER A 205 -2.31 -9.93 -16.67
N THR A 206 -3.30 -9.63 -15.82
CA THR A 206 -4.17 -10.64 -15.17
C THR A 206 -5.57 -10.71 -15.77
N ALA A 207 -5.87 -9.87 -16.77
CA ALA A 207 -7.19 -9.66 -17.37
C ALA A 207 -8.30 -9.28 -16.36
N ALA A 208 -7.94 -8.81 -15.15
CA ALA A 208 -8.88 -8.51 -14.06
C ALA A 208 -9.69 -7.21 -14.23
N SER A 209 -9.63 -6.60 -15.43
CA SER A 209 -10.40 -5.40 -15.82
C SER A 209 -11.91 -5.67 -15.95
N ASP A 210 -12.38 -6.91 -15.84
CA ASP A 210 -13.79 -7.26 -15.70
C ASP A 210 -14.29 -7.02 -14.27
N ILE A 211 -13.47 -7.39 -13.27
CA ILE A 211 -13.76 -7.27 -11.83
C ILE A 211 -13.45 -5.85 -11.31
N PHE A 212 -12.38 -5.23 -11.81
CA PHE A 212 -11.86 -3.95 -11.32
C PHE A 212 -11.72 -2.87 -12.40
N THR A 213 -11.62 -1.60 -12.00
CA THR A 213 -11.14 -0.46 -12.81
C THR A 213 -9.87 0.16 -12.22
N GLN A 214 -9.33 1.15 -12.93
CA GLN A 214 -8.11 1.91 -12.60
C GLN A 214 -8.41 3.24 -11.90
N ASP A 215 -9.65 3.74 -11.99
CA ASP A 215 -9.98 5.17 -11.80
C ASP A 215 -10.17 5.62 -10.33
N LEU A 216 -9.23 5.25 -9.46
CA LEU A 216 -9.05 5.90 -8.16
C LEU A 216 -7.56 6.04 -7.86
N ASP A 217 -7.10 7.28 -7.90
CA ASP A 217 -6.23 7.70 -6.83
C ASP A 217 -7.06 7.88 -5.56
N GLU A 218 -6.57 7.35 -4.45
CA GLU A 218 -7.09 7.61 -3.08
C GLU A 218 -7.21 9.13 -2.77
N ASP A 219 -6.49 9.97 -3.52
CA ASP A 219 -6.56 11.43 -3.45
C ASP A 219 -7.85 12.04 -4.04
N TYR A 220 -8.63 11.31 -4.86
CA TYR A 220 -9.79 11.90 -5.56
C TYR A 220 -10.88 12.41 -4.58
N GLU A 221 -10.99 11.81 -3.39
CA GLU A 221 -11.85 12.31 -2.32
C GLU A 221 -11.31 13.61 -1.67
N ASN A 222 -9.98 13.81 -1.66
CA ASN A 222 -9.36 15.07 -1.21
C ASN A 222 -9.52 16.19 -2.25
N ASP A 223 -9.52 15.86 -3.55
CA ASP A 223 -9.74 16.85 -4.62
C ASP A 223 -11.21 17.33 -4.69
N LEU A 224 -12.18 16.51 -4.24
CA LEU A 224 -13.60 16.91 -4.10
C LEU A 224 -13.92 17.58 -2.75
N ASN A 225 -13.06 17.42 -1.74
CA ASN A 225 -13.30 17.94 -0.40
C ASN A 225 -12.10 18.82 0.05
N PRO A 226 -12.16 20.16 -0.14
CA PRO A 226 -11.01 21.07 0.03
C PRO A 226 -10.56 21.29 1.49
N ASN A 227 -10.91 20.36 2.38
CA ASN A 227 -10.45 20.31 3.75
C ASN A 227 -10.02 18.89 4.14
N PRO A 228 -8.93 18.35 3.55
CA PRO A 228 -8.27 17.19 4.14
C PRO A 228 -7.82 17.57 5.56
N ALA A 229 -8.15 16.71 6.53
CA ALA A 229 -7.46 16.77 7.82
C ALA A 229 -5.96 16.63 7.54
N PRO A 230 -5.08 17.34 8.26
CA PRO A 230 -3.65 17.27 8.00
C PRO A 230 -3.19 15.82 8.22
N ASN A 231 -2.84 15.13 7.14
CA ASN A 231 -2.00 13.95 7.22
C ASN A 231 -0.75 14.36 8.01
N PRO A 232 -0.32 13.58 9.02
CA PRO A 232 0.95 13.83 9.68
C PRO A 232 2.03 13.84 8.60
N VAL A 233 2.66 15.00 8.41
CA VAL A 233 3.91 15.05 7.68
C VAL A 233 4.89 14.27 8.55
N GLU A 234 5.33 13.11 8.10
CA GLU A 234 6.43 12.42 8.78
C GLU A 234 7.65 13.32 8.66
N GLU A 235 8.00 14.02 9.76
CA GLU A 235 9.28 14.71 9.91
C GLU A 235 10.38 13.64 9.88
N GLN A 236 10.84 13.31 8.67
CA GLN A 236 12.02 12.48 8.46
C GLN A 236 13.24 13.32 8.85
N GLY A 237 13.62 13.21 10.13
CA GLY A 237 14.64 14.04 10.75
C GLY A 237 15.97 14.00 9.98
N GLU A 238 16.56 15.19 9.83
CA GLU A 238 17.89 15.37 9.24
C GLU A 238 18.94 14.58 10.02
N ASN A 239 19.43 13.49 9.45
CA ASN A 239 20.61 12.81 9.99
C ASN A 239 21.88 13.37 9.32
N GLN A 240 22.40 14.47 9.88
CA GLN A 240 23.67 15.05 9.45
C GLN A 240 24.82 14.07 9.74
N GLN A 241 25.49 13.59 8.69
CA GLN A 241 26.62 12.68 8.81
C GLN A 241 27.91 13.38 8.33
N PRO A 242 28.85 13.74 9.22
CA PRO A 242 30.15 14.26 8.82
C PRO A 242 31.06 13.13 8.30
N ALA A 243 31.88 13.44 7.30
CA ALA A 243 32.70 12.48 6.57
C ALA A 243 34.13 12.29 7.14
N SER A 244 34.78 11.20 6.70
CA SER A 244 36.20 10.81 6.88
C SER A 244 36.57 10.32 8.30
N SER A 245 37.26 9.19 8.50
CA SER A 245 38.49 8.76 7.81
C SER A 245 38.75 7.24 7.85
N ARG A 246 39.52 6.71 6.88
CA ARG A 246 40.15 5.37 6.89
C ARG A 246 41.68 5.55 6.99
N PRO A 247 42.44 4.72 7.74
CA PRO A 247 43.06 3.49 7.19
C PRO A 247 43.18 2.35 8.25
N THR A 248 43.69 1.11 8.06
CA THR A 248 43.97 0.21 6.91
C THR A 248 44.09 -1.26 7.41
N THR A 249 43.88 -2.24 6.51
CA THR A 249 44.48 -3.61 6.49
C THR A 249 44.64 -4.45 7.79
N ARG A 250 43.95 -5.60 7.85
CA ARG A 250 44.55 -6.95 7.60
C ARG A 250 43.53 -8.09 7.73
N THR A 251 43.62 -9.07 6.83
CA THR A 251 43.09 -10.44 6.96
C THR A 251 44.30 -11.39 6.88
N PRO A 252 44.24 -12.66 7.38
CA PRO A 252 43.64 -13.73 6.57
C PRO A 252 42.88 -14.84 7.33
N ASN A 253 41.95 -15.49 6.60
CA ASN A 253 41.51 -16.89 6.60
C ASN A 253 41.68 -17.79 7.85
N ASN A 254 40.62 -18.56 8.19
CA ASN A 254 40.57 -19.97 7.75
C ASN A 254 39.14 -20.57 7.70
N SER A 255 39.01 -21.72 7.01
CA SER A 255 37.77 -22.41 6.62
C SER A 255 37.43 -23.64 7.47
N THR A 256 36.14 -24.03 7.55
CA THR A 256 35.50 -25.41 7.57
C THR A 256 34.03 -25.26 8.02
N ALA A 257 32.98 -25.82 7.40
CA ALA A 257 32.61 -27.25 7.25
C ALA A 257 32.38 -27.95 8.63
N GLU A 258 31.34 -28.74 8.92
CA GLU A 258 30.15 -29.24 8.19
C GLU A 258 29.11 -29.82 9.21
N ALA A 259 27.95 -30.29 8.73
CA ALA A 259 27.10 -31.36 9.29
C ALA A 259 26.20 -31.14 10.54
N THR A 260 24.89 -31.27 10.28
CA THR A 260 23.83 -31.75 11.20
C THR A 260 24.02 -33.24 11.56
N PRO A 261 23.37 -33.80 12.62
CA PRO A 261 22.02 -34.36 12.43
C PRO A 261 21.06 -34.27 13.64
N ALA A 262 19.77 -34.44 13.36
CA ALA A 262 18.73 -34.80 14.35
C ALA A 262 18.57 -36.34 14.42
N PRO A 263 17.83 -36.92 15.40
CA PRO A 263 16.42 -37.26 15.10
C PRO A 263 15.44 -37.32 16.31
N GLY A 264 14.15 -37.51 16.00
CA GLY A 264 13.11 -38.03 16.93
C GLY A 264 12.06 -36.97 17.37
N SER A 265 10.85 -36.85 16.81
CA SER A 265 9.71 -37.78 16.64
C SER A 265 8.71 -37.78 17.81
N ASN A 266 7.53 -37.17 17.59
CA ASN A 266 6.24 -37.87 17.82
C ASN A 266 5.04 -37.11 17.23
N ASP A 267 4.04 -37.87 16.81
CA ASP A 267 2.76 -37.39 16.28
C ASP A 267 1.90 -36.67 17.32
N SER A 268 1.05 -35.75 16.85
CA SER A 268 -0.41 -35.89 17.07
C SER A 268 -1.24 -34.97 16.18
N ARG A 269 -2.50 -35.36 16.01
CA ARG A 269 -3.52 -34.89 15.06
C ARG A 269 -4.56 -34.05 15.80
N ALA A 270 -5.48 -33.41 15.06
CA ALA A 270 -6.68 -32.68 15.54
C ALA A 270 -6.41 -31.27 16.13
N ASN A 271 -7.34 -30.29 16.07
CA ASN A 271 -8.57 -30.18 15.28
C ASN A 271 -8.95 -28.69 15.07
N ASN A 272 -9.83 -28.43 14.11
CA ASN A 272 -10.51 -27.15 13.92
C ASN A 272 -11.74 -27.05 14.86
N ALA A 273 -11.88 -26.00 15.68
CA ALA A 273 -13.12 -25.66 16.39
C ALA A 273 -13.14 -24.22 16.94
N SER A 274 -14.33 -23.72 17.28
CA SER A 274 -14.67 -22.32 17.50
C SER A 274 -14.85 -21.88 18.97
N SER A 275 -14.65 -20.58 19.22
CA SER A 275 -15.43 -19.70 20.13
C SER A 275 -15.79 -20.16 21.56
N GLY A 276 -15.26 -19.44 22.56
CA GLY A 276 -16.07 -18.92 23.67
C GLY A 276 -15.79 -19.44 25.09
N SER A 277 -15.56 -18.50 26.02
CA SER A 277 -15.32 -18.65 27.47
C SER A 277 -13.83 -18.73 27.86
N PRO A 278 -13.44 -18.23 29.07
CA PRO A 278 -12.06 -17.83 29.34
C PRO A 278 -11.13 -19.05 29.44
N SER A 279 -10.02 -18.99 28.70
CA SER A 279 -8.97 -20.01 28.75
C SER A 279 -8.34 -20.09 30.15
N SER A 280 -7.95 -21.30 30.58
CA SER A 280 -7.32 -21.51 31.89
C SER A 280 -6.00 -20.73 31.99
N ARG A 281 -5.55 -20.46 33.21
CA ARG A 281 -4.23 -19.84 33.48
C ARG A 281 -3.11 -20.56 32.72
N ASP A 282 -3.15 -21.89 32.70
CA ASP A 282 -2.14 -22.72 32.05
C ASP A 282 -2.26 -22.69 30.52
N ASP A 283 -3.47 -22.58 29.98
CA ASP A 283 -3.71 -22.39 28.53
C ASP A 283 -3.15 -21.03 28.06
N ILE A 284 -3.32 -19.99 28.87
CA ILE A 284 -2.80 -18.64 28.59
C ILE A 284 -1.27 -18.67 28.55
N LEU A 285 -0.63 -19.25 29.56
CA LEU A 285 0.84 -19.38 29.63
C LEU A 285 1.39 -20.28 28.51
N GLY A 286 0.67 -21.35 28.16
CA GLY A 286 0.97 -22.23 27.03
C GLY A 286 0.92 -21.50 25.69
N TYR A 287 -0.12 -20.70 25.45
CA TYR A 287 -0.23 -19.89 24.23
C TYR A 287 0.89 -18.85 24.13
N LEU A 288 1.14 -18.09 25.21
CA LEU A 288 2.18 -17.05 25.24
C LEU A 288 3.57 -17.66 24.98
N SER A 289 3.87 -18.80 25.60
CA SER A 289 5.10 -19.56 25.37
C SER A 289 5.21 -20.07 23.94
N GLY A 290 4.15 -20.71 23.42
CA GLY A 290 4.12 -21.27 22.06
C GLY A 290 4.23 -20.22 20.95
N LYS A 291 3.75 -18.99 21.21
CA LYS A 291 3.91 -17.83 20.32
C LYS A 291 5.20 -17.04 20.55
N LYS A 292 6.06 -17.45 21.50
CA LYS A 292 7.28 -16.74 21.91
C LYS A 292 7.03 -15.30 22.36
N ILE A 293 5.83 -15.02 22.89
CA ILE A 293 5.49 -13.73 23.47
C ILE A 293 6.13 -13.66 24.85
N LYS A 294 6.96 -12.64 25.08
CA LYS A 294 7.57 -12.41 26.41
C LYS A 294 6.44 -12.17 27.42
N HIS A 295 6.50 -12.87 28.55
CA HIS A 295 5.52 -12.75 29.62
C HIS A 295 6.16 -12.99 30.99
N GLU A 296 5.54 -12.44 32.04
CA GLU A 296 5.92 -12.65 33.44
C GLU A 296 4.66 -12.86 34.29
N VAL A 297 4.82 -13.59 35.38
CA VAL A 297 3.79 -13.80 36.42
C VAL A 297 4.35 -13.21 37.70
N LYS A 298 3.58 -12.36 38.39
CA LYS A 298 4.00 -11.76 39.66
C LYS A 298 3.32 -12.41 40.85
N ASP A 299 3.84 -12.11 42.04
CA ASP A 299 3.35 -12.63 43.32
C ASP A 299 1.89 -12.22 43.63
N ASP A 300 1.38 -11.18 42.96
CA ASP A 300 -0.04 -10.78 42.99
C ASP A 300 -0.96 -11.67 42.14
N GLY A 301 -0.40 -12.72 41.52
CA GLY A 301 -1.10 -13.70 40.69
C GLY A 301 -1.36 -13.25 39.25
N LYS A 302 -1.12 -11.98 38.89
CA LYS A 302 -1.44 -11.46 37.55
C LYS A 302 -0.46 -11.91 36.49
N ILE A 303 -0.94 -11.99 35.25
CA ILE A 303 -0.12 -12.31 34.08
C ILE A 303 0.13 -11.03 33.30
N TYR A 304 1.41 -10.74 33.03
CA TYR A 304 1.86 -9.60 32.24
C TYR A 304 2.43 -10.10 30.92
N ALA A 305 1.93 -9.61 29.78
CA ALA A 305 2.36 -10.02 28.44
C ALA A 305 2.87 -8.82 27.63
N PHE A 306 3.97 -9.05 26.90
CA PHE A 306 4.70 -8.06 26.10
C PHE A 306 4.82 -8.54 24.64
N PRO A 307 3.74 -8.44 23.84
CA PRO A 307 3.81 -8.70 22.40
C PRO A 307 4.57 -7.59 21.69
N GLU A 308 5.25 -7.94 20.60
CA GLU A 308 5.85 -6.96 19.69
C GLU A 308 4.77 -6.03 19.09
N PHE A 309 5.12 -4.77 18.86
CA PHE A 309 4.14 -3.78 18.36
C PHE A 309 3.60 -4.14 16.96
N SER A 310 4.43 -4.80 16.14
CA SER A 310 4.04 -5.32 14.82
C SER A 310 3.09 -6.52 14.89
N ASP A 311 3.03 -7.26 16.00
CA ASP A 311 2.13 -8.42 16.15
C ASP A 311 0.71 -7.96 16.50
N ALA A 312 -0.08 -7.67 15.46
CA ALA A 312 -1.49 -7.35 15.59
C ALA A 312 -2.33 -8.55 16.08
N SER A 313 -1.94 -9.77 15.72
CA SER A 313 -2.68 -10.99 16.07
C SER A 313 -2.55 -11.33 17.56
N ALA A 314 -1.36 -11.23 18.14
CA ALA A 314 -1.15 -11.38 19.58
C ALA A 314 -1.93 -10.34 20.38
N ARG A 315 -1.91 -9.07 19.96
CA ARG A 315 -2.67 -7.99 20.61
C ARG A 315 -4.19 -8.17 20.48
N ALA A 316 -4.68 -8.75 19.40
CA ALA A 316 -6.10 -9.09 19.25
C ALA A 316 -6.50 -10.25 20.17
N TRP A 317 -5.69 -11.31 20.24
CA TRP A 317 -5.92 -12.47 21.12
C TRP A 317 -5.90 -12.08 22.60
N LEU A 318 -4.96 -11.23 23.03
CA LEU A 318 -4.89 -10.72 24.40
C LEU A 318 -6.17 -9.98 24.83
N LYS A 319 -6.76 -9.16 23.94
CA LYS A 319 -8.05 -8.49 24.19
C LYS A 319 -9.20 -9.48 24.36
N ASP A 320 -9.21 -10.56 23.58
CA ASP A 320 -10.23 -11.61 23.67
C ASP A 320 -10.17 -12.31 25.04
N GLN A 321 -8.96 -12.65 25.49
CA GLN A 321 -8.66 -13.17 26.83
C GLN A 321 -8.67 -12.11 27.95
N LYS A 322 -9.36 -10.98 27.73
CA LYS A 322 -9.63 -9.91 28.71
C LYS A 322 -8.42 -9.17 29.28
N PHE A 323 -7.22 -9.35 28.72
CA PHE A 323 -6.08 -8.52 29.11
C PHE A 323 -6.34 -7.05 28.79
N LYS A 324 -5.95 -6.16 29.71
CA LYS A 324 -6.01 -4.70 29.57
C LYS A 324 -4.61 -4.15 29.33
N TRP A 325 -4.49 -3.16 28.45
CA TRP A 325 -3.23 -2.45 28.22
C TRP A 325 -2.95 -1.44 29.33
N ASP A 326 -1.80 -1.56 29.98
CA ASP A 326 -1.26 -0.56 30.90
C ASP A 326 -0.19 0.28 30.18
N SER A 327 -0.45 1.58 30.04
CA SER A 327 0.43 2.51 29.33
C SER A 327 1.69 2.90 30.11
N LYS A 328 1.73 2.72 31.44
CA LYS A 328 2.90 2.99 32.28
C LYS A 328 3.88 1.82 32.25
N LEU A 329 3.35 0.61 32.35
CA LEU A 329 4.14 -0.63 32.33
C LEU A 329 4.44 -1.14 30.91
N LYS A 330 3.78 -0.59 29.88
CA LYS A 330 3.84 -1.03 28.48
C LYS A 330 3.54 -2.54 28.34
N ALA A 331 2.58 -3.02 29.12
CA ALA A 331 2.23 -4.42 29.25
C ALA A 331 0.73 -4.64 29.08
N TRP A 332 0.36 -5.82 28.60
CA TRP A 332 -1.00 -6.35 28.70
C TRP A 332 -1.12 -7.10 30.03
N ILE A 333 -2.17 -6.84 30.81
CA ILE A 333 -2.36 -7.42 32.15
C ILE A 333 -3.75 -8.06 32.28
N VAL A 334 -3.81 -9.29 32.82
CA VAL A 334 -5.06 -9.94 33.29
C VAL A 334 -4.92 -10.38 34.75
#